data_AF-A0A2P6MU27-F1
#
_entry.id   AF-A0A2P6MU27-F1
#
_cell.length_a   1.000
_cell.length_b   1.000
_cell.length_c   1.000
_cell.angle_alpha   90.00
_cell.angle_beta   90.00
_cell.angle_gamma   90.00
#
_symmetry.space_group_name_H-M   'P 1'
#
loop_
_entity.id
_entity.type
_entity.pdbx_description
1 polymer ?
#
loop_
_entity_poly.entity_id
_entity_poly.type
_entity_poly.pdbx_seq_one_letter_code
_entity_poly.pdbx_strand_id
1 'polypeptide(L)'
;YRYSFCIDLCIKSVPLAVTIHMEDDMCNVVAGFVEATFPLIQSDVNATDTSILKSILQLAEATSKSIPKFLQWNGIDRLIQLAVYALPTNERDTCKAAVQFLELLFAPPREMRERERELYARYGKLVVQSSFEALITGLMPQPIIHGKLLYYLVFNDKNNVEGWIREKIEGANIPLMDAEAKALCISVLFSVRDNRRFKSIINDFRNGK
;
A
#
# COMPACT_ATOMS: atom_id res chain seq x y z
N TYR A 1 14.55 15.28 -9.46
CA TYR A 1 13.96 16.61 -9.79
C TYR A 1 13.24 16.71 -11.13
N ARG A 2 13.90 16.58 -12.31
CA ARG A 2 13.20 16.75 -13.61
C ARG A 2 12.07 15.73 -13.84
N TYR A 3 12.29 14.47 -13.47
CA TYR A 3 11.27 13.42 -13.57
C TYR A 3 10.06 13.69 -12.66
N SER A 4 10.29 14.05 -11.40
CA SER A 4 9.22 14.35 -10.44
C SER A 4 8.32 15.48 -10.94
N PHE A 5 8.88 16.53 -11.54
CA PHE A 5 8.11 17.61 -12.16
C PHE A 5 7.21 17.12 -13.31
N CYS A 6 7.74 16.30 -14.22
CA CYS A 6 6.96 15.75 -15.33
C CYS A 6 5.82 14.85 -14.84
N ILE A 7 6.07 14.05 -13.80
CA ILE A 7 5.06 13.20 -13.17
C ILE A 7 3.98 14.06 -12.50
N ASP A 8 4.36 15.11 -11.77
CA ASP A 8 3.40 16.00 -11.11
C ASP A 8 2.48 16.71 -12.11
N LEU A 9 3.00 17.10 -13.28
CA LEU A 9 2.18 17.61 -14.38
C LEU A 9 1.23 16.53 -14.90
N CYS A 10 1.72 15.31 -15.12
CA CYS A 10 0.91 14.19 -15.58
C CYS A 10 -0.25 13.89 -14.62
N ILE A 11 -0.01 13.87 -13.29
CA ILE A 11 -1.05 13.69 -12.26
C ILE A 11 -2.19 14.69 -12.44
N LYS A 12 -1.87 15.97 -12.67
CA LYS A 12 -2.87 17.03 -12.85
C LYS A 12 -3.66 16.88 -14.17
N SER A 13 -3.05 16.26 -15.18
CA SER A 13 -3.68 16.02 -16.49
C SER A 13 -4.58 14.79 -16.53
N VAL A 14 -4.44 13.83 -15.61
CA VAL A 14 -5.26 12.60 -15.57
C VAL A 14 -6.78 12.91 -15.53
N PRO A 15 -7.31 13.76 -14.63
CA PRO A 15 -8.76 14.06 -14.62
C PRO A 15 -9.24 14.77 -15.89
N LEU A 16 -8.38 15.58 -16.50
CA LEU A 16 -8.69 16.27 -17.75
C LEU A 16 -8.86 15.26 -18.89
N ALA A 17 -7.95 14.27 -18.98
CA ALA A 17 -8.03 13.23 -20.00
C ALA A 17 -9.34 12.43 -19.94
N VAL A 18 -9.88 12.19 -18.74
CA VAL A 18 -11.22 11.59 -18.57
C VAL A 18 -12.31 12.50 -19.12
N THR A 19 -12.25 13.79 -18.81
CA THR A 19 -13.24 14.78 -19.27
C THR A 19 -13.33 14.88 -20.80
N ILE A 20 -12.21 14.67 -21.50
CA ILE A 20 -12.12 14.75 -22.96
C ILE A 20 -12.03 13.39 -23.66
N HIS A 21 -12.34 12.29 -22.95
CA HIS A 21 -12.37 10.93 -23.49
C HIS A 21 -11.06 10.43 -24.12
N MET A 22 -9.92 10.76 -23.49
CA MET A 22 -8.57 10.34 -23.88
C MET A 22 -7.95 9.36 -22.87
N GLU A 23 -8.76 8.47 -22.28
CA GLU A 23 -8.30 7.58 -21.22
C GLU A 23 -7.27 6.56 -21.70
N ASP A 24 -7.34 6.08 -22.94
CA ASP A 24 -6.36 5.13 -23.50
C ASP A 24 -4.99 5.79 -23.70
N ASP A 25 -4.96 7.00 -24.26
CA ASP A 25 -3.73 7.77 -24.43
C ASP A 25 -3.09 8.08 -23.08
N MET A 26 -3.90 8.45 -22.08
CA MET A 26 -3.41 8.70 -20.74
C MET A 26 -2.84 7.43 -20.09
N CYS A 27 -3.48 6.27 -20.25
CA CYS A 27 -2.91 5.00 -19.79
C CYS A 27 -1.54 4.70 -20.43
N ASN A 28 -1.38 4.96 -21.72
CA ASN A 28 -0.09 4.78 -22.42
C ASN A 28 0.98 5.75 -21.92
N VAL A 29 0.63 7.03 -21.69
CA VAL A 29 1.54 8.03 -21.12
C VAL A 29 2.00 7.62 -19.72
N VAL A 30 1.06 7.19 -18.86
CA VAL A 30 1.37 6.72 -17.51
C VAL A 30 2.25 5.48 -17.55
N ALA A 31 1.95 4.51 -18.42
CA ALA A 31 2.78 3.33 -18.62
C ALA A 31 4.22 3.71 -18.99
N GLY A 32 4.41 4.66 -19.91
CA GLY A 32 5.72 5.17 -20.28
C GLY A 32 6.49 5.80 -19.12
N PHE A 33 5.82 6.58 -18.25
CA PHE A 33 6.46 7.11 -17.03
C PHE A 33 6.91 6.00 -16.08
N VAL A 34 6.07 4.98 -15.87
CA VAL A 34 6.41 3.85 -15.00
C VAL A 34 7.60 3.09 -15.57
N GLU A 35 7.61 2.78 -16.86
CA GLU A 35 8.71 2.07 -17.52
C GLU A 35 10.03 2.86 -17.48
N ALA A 36 9.98 4.17 -17.72
CA ALA A 36 11.17 5.02 -17.69
C ALA A 36 11.76 5.21 -16.29
N THR A 37 10.93 5.21 -15.25
CA THR A 37 11.36 5.44 -13.87
C THR A 37 11.71 4.17 -13.12
N PHE A 38 11.22 3.00 -13.55
CA PHE A 38 11.47 1.73 -12.87
C PHE A 38 12.96 1.39 -12.71
N PRO A 39 13.83 1.51 -13.74
CA PRO A 39 15.26 1.26 -13.59
C PRO A 39 15.92 2.20 -12.58
N LEU A 40 15.46 3.46 -12.52
CA LEU A 40 15.99 4.46 -11.59
C LEU A 40 15.67 4.07 -10.14
N ILE A 41 14.46 3.57 -9.88
CA ILE A 41 14.06 3.11 -8.55
C ILE A 41 14.84 1.85 -8.15
N GLN A 42 15.12 0.92 -9.09
CA GLN A 42 15.87 -0.30 -8.82
C GLN A 42 17.37 -0.09 -8.63
N SER A 43 17.99 0.85 -9.34
CA SER A 43 19.42 1.14 -9.20
C SER A 43 19.75 1.87 -7.91
N ASP A 44 18.76 2.54 -7.32
CA ASP A 44 18.94 3.52 -6.23
C ASP A 44 18.29 3.09 -4.91
N VAL A 45 18.03 1.79 -4.76
CA VAL A 45 17.33 1.16 -3.60
C VAL A 45 17.97 1.55 -2.25
N ASN A 46 19.26 1.90 -2.25
CA ASN A 46 20.01 2.30 -1.06
C ASN A 46 20.45 3.78 -1.02
N ALA A 47 20.14 4.59 -2.04
CA ALA A 47 20.65 5.96 -2.18
C ALA A 47 19.55 7.01 -2.43
N THR A 48 18.76 7.25 -1.37
CA THR A 48 18.28 8.60 -0.98
C THR A 48 17.34 9.42 -1.88
N ASP A 49 16.93 9.02 -3.09
CA ASP A 49 15.86 9.75 -3.82
C ASP A 49 14.56 8.96 -3.94
N THR A 50 13.85 8.79 -2.82
CA THR A 50 12.49 8.24 -2.82
C THR A 50 11.45 9.17 -3.45
N SER A 51 11.84 10.37 -3.92
CA SER A 51 10.89 11.33 -4.49
C SER A 51 10.25 10.80 -5.77
N ILE A 52 11.02 10.09 -6.60
CA ILE A 52 10.51 9.48 -7.84
C ILE A 52 9.53 8.36 -7.50
N LEU A 53 9.87 7.50 -6.52
CA LEU A 53 8.99 6.44 -6.04
C LEU A 53 7.67 7.02 -5.52
N LYS A 54 7.73 8.07 -4.69
CA LYS A 54 6.54 8.79 -4.22
C LYS A 54 5.69 9.30 -5.39
N SER A 55 6.30 10.04 -6.32
CA SER A 55 5.58 10.64 -7.46
C SER A 55 4.92 9.57 -8.35
N ILE A 56 5.60 8.45 -8.61
CA ILE A 56 5.03 7.33 -9.39
C ILE A 56 3.87 6.67 -8.66
N LEU A 57 3.95 6.48 -7.35
CA LEU A 57 2.83 5.93 -6.56
C LEU A 57 1.64 6.89 -6.55
N GLN A 58 1.87 8.19 -6.47
CA GLN A 58 0.82 9.21 -6.59
C GLN A 58 0.19 9.23 -7.99
N LEU A 59 0.98 9.03 -9.04
CA LEU A 59 0.48 8.88 -10.41
C LEU A 59 -0.37 7.63 -10.56
N ALA A 60 0.08 6.50 -10.00
CA ALA A 60 -0.67 5.26 -10.00
C ALA A 60 -2.01 5.39 -9.26
N GLU A 61 -2.03 6.04 -8.10
CA GLU A 61 -3.25 6.36 -7.34
C GLU A 61 -4.22 7.22 -8.16
N ALA A 62 -3.75 8.35 -8.68
CA ALA A 62 -4.56 9.29 -9.44
C ALA A 62 -5.16 8.66 -10.70
N THR A 63 -4.36 7.87 -11.42
CA THR A 63 -4.77 7.17 -12.65
C THR A 63 -5.77 6.07 -12.34
N SER A 64 -5.51 5.23 -11.34
CA SER A 64 -6.42 4.14 -10.96
C SER A 64 -7.78 4.67 -10.48
N LYS A 65 -7.80 5.83 -9.82
CA LYS A 65 -9.02 6.47 -9.33
C LYS A 65 -9.86 7.06 -10.47
N SER A 66 -9.20 7.65 -11.47
CA SER A 66 -9.86 8.37 -12.56
C SER A 66 -10.17 7.48 -13.77
N ILE A 67 -9.34 6.48 -14.01
CA ILE A 67 -9.38 5.57 -15.17
C ILE A 67 -9.37 4.12 -14.65
N PRO A 68 -10.54 3.55 -14.27
CA PRO A 68 -10.59 2.24 -13.62
C PRO A 68 -10.06 1.07 -14.46
N LYS A 69 -10.00 1.23 -15.81
CA LYS A 69 -9.38 0.25 -16.73
C LYS A 69 -7.86 0.18 -16.60
N PHE A 70 -7.22 1.18 -15.99
CA PHE A 70 -5.77 1.17 -15.73
C PHE A 70 -5.35 -0.02 -14.85
N LEU A 71 -6.24 -0.55 -14.00
CA LEU A 71 -5.95 -1.76 -13.20
C LEU A 71 -5.82 -3.04 -14.04
N GLN A 72 -6.28 -3.02 -15.30
CA GLN A 72 -6.11 -4.11 -16.26
C GLN A 72 -4.77 -4.04 -17.00
N TRP A 73 -4.01 -2.95 -16.84
CA TRP A 73 -2.71 -2.81 -17.46
C TRP A 73 -1.72 -3.82 -16.86
N ASN A 74 -1.01 -4.56 -17.71
CA ASN A 74 -0.05 -5.60 -17.29
C ASN A 74 1.08 -5.07 -16.38
N GLY A 75 1.38 -3.78 -16.42
CA GLY A 75 2.39 -3.16 -15.55
C GLY A 75 1.90 -2.85 -14.13
N ILE A 76 0.61 -3.03 -13.82
CA ILE A 76 0.04 -2.77 -12.48
C ILE A 76 0.73 -3.61 -11.40
N ASP A 77 1.13 -4.84 -11.74
CA ASP A 77 1.85 -5.76 -10.85
C ASP A 77 3.17 -5.14 -10.35
N ARG A 78 3.89 -4.40 -11.21
CA ARG A 78 5.13 -3.70 -10.83
C ARG A 78 4.85 -2.53 -9.89
N LEU A 79 3.78 -1.77 -10.13
CA LEU A 79 3.38 -0.67 -9.25
C LEU A 79 3.01 -1.17 -7.85
N ILE A 80 2.32 -2.30 -7.76
CA ILE A 80 1.96 -2.92 -6.47
C ILE A 80 3.22 -3.39 -5.74
N GLN A 81 4.17 -4.00 -6.43
CA GLN A 81 5.46 -4.39 -5.85
C GLN A 81 6.24 -3.17 -5.30
N LEU A 82 6.28 -2.08 -6.05
CA LEU A 82 6.88 -0.82 -5.60
C LEU A 82 6.18 -0.25 -4.36
N ALA A 83 4.84 -0.29 -4.34
CA ALA A 83 4.06 0.16 -3.19
C ALA A 83 4.33 -0.70 -1.95
N VAL A 84 4.37 -2.02 -2.11
CA VAL A 84 4.73 -2.96 -1.03
C VAL A 84 6.13 -2.68 -0.49
N TYR A 85 7.10 -2.45 -1.37
CA TYR A 85 8.46 -2.09 -1.01
C TYR A 85 8.52 -0.76 -0.23
N ALA A 86 7.66 0.19 -0.59
CA ALA A 86 7.57 1.50 0.05
C ALA A 86 6.91 1.47 1.44
N LEU A 87 6.16 0.41 1.81
CA LEU A 87 5.47 0.31 3.09
C LEU A 87 6.41 0.42 4.31
N PRO A 88 7.53 -0.33 4.41
CA PRO A 88 8.45 -0.24 5.54
C PRO A 88 9.48 0.90 5.47
N THR A 89 9.30 1.88 4.59
CA THR A 89 10.24 3.01 4.49
C THR A 89 10.09 4.01 5.64
N ASN A 90 11.17 4.68 6.01
CA ASN A 90 11.15 5.79 6.98
C ASN A 90 10.64 7.11 6.38
N GLU A 91 10.57 7.20 5.05
CA GLU A 91 10.10 8.35 4.29
C GLU A 91 8.57 8.46 4.33
N ARG A 92 8.07 9.27 5.26
CA ARG A 92 6.64 9.42 5.57
C ARG A 92 5.76 9.60 4.33
N ASP A 93 6.14 10.49 3.42
CA ASP A 93 5.32 10.81 2.26
C ASP A 93 5.30 9.68 1.23
N THR A 94 6.41 8.95 1.08
CA THR A 94 6.52 7.79 0.21
C THR A 94 5.66 6.64 0.73
N CYS A 95 5.78 6.32 2.02
CA CYS A 95 4.94 5.34 2.71
C CYS A 95 3.45 5.71 2.58
N LYS A 96 3.10 6.98 2.81
CA LYS A 96 1.72 7.45 2.67
C LYS A 96 1.19 7.25 1.23
N ALA A 97 1.97 7.62 0.20
CA ALA A 97 1.56 7.40 -1.19
C ALA A 97 1.35 5.91 -1.51
N ALA A 98 2.22 5.04 -1.00
CA ALA A 98 2.08 3.59 -1.14
C ALA A 98 0.79 3.08 -0.51
N VAL A 99 0.51 3.50 0.72
CA VAL A 99 -0.71 3.11 1.43
C VAL A 99 -1.95 3.61 0.71
N GLN A 100 -1.97 4.86 0.24
CA GLN A 100 -3.13 5.40 -0.48
C GLN A 100 -3.42 4.64 -1.77
N PHE A 101 -2.39 4.30 -2.54
CA PHE A 101 -2.54 3.49 -3.74
C PHE A 101 -3.06 2.07 -3.42
N LEU A 102 -2.49 1.40 -2.41
CA LEU A 102 -2.94 0.06 -2.00
C LEU A 102 -4.34 0.06 -1.37
N GLU A 103 -4.70 1.11 -0.64
CA GLU A 103 -6.05 1.30 -0.12
C GLU A 103 -7.06 1.42 -1.25
N LEU A 104 -6.73 2.07 -2.36
CA LEU A 104 -7.62 2.14 -3.52
C LEU A 104 -7.87 0.76 -4.13
N LEU A 105 -6.83 -0.09 -4.19
CA LEU A 105 -6.92 -1.44 -4.76
C LEU A 105 -7.66 -2.43 -3.86
N PHE A 106 -7.49 -2.31 -2.55
CA PHE A 106 -7.99 -3.27 -1.58
C PHE A 106 -9.08 -2.73 -0.66
N ALA A 107 -9.54 -1.49 -0.87
CA ALA A 107 -10.72 -0.99 -0.17
C ALA A 107 -11.89 -1.94 -0.44
N PRO A 108 -12.64 -2.32 0.60
CA PRO A 108 -13.77 -3.20 0.43
C PRO A 108 -14.82 -2.51 -0.43
N PRO A 109 -15.09 -3.01 -1.64
CA PRO A 109 -16.17 -2.50 -2.45
C PRO A 109 -17.49 -3.15 -2.01
N ARG A 110 -18.61 -2.65 -2.55
CA ARG A 110 -19.87 -3.44 -2.51
C ARG A 110 -19.72 -4.71 -3.37
N GLU A 111 -18.98 -4.63 -4.46
CA GLU A 111 -18.62 -5.75 -5.36
C GLU A 111 -17.20 -5.56 -5.89
N MET A 112 -16.30 -6.50 -5.61
CA MET A 112 -14.91 -6.41 -6.06
C MET A 112 -14.81 -6.91 -7.49
N ARG A 113 -14.18 -6.12 -8.36
CA ARG A 113 -13.98 -6.53 -9.75
C ARG A 113 -13.07 -7.75 -9.78
N GLU A 114 -13.25 -8.61 -10.78
CA GLU A 114 -12.46 -9.85 -10.92
C GLU A 114 -10.95 -9.59 -10.83
N ARG A 115 -10.47 -8.56 -11.54
CA ARG A 115 -9.06 -8.15 -11.48
C ARG A 115 -8.60 -7.72 -10.09
N GLU A 116 -9.41 -6.97 -9.34
CA GLU A 116 -9.06 -6.57 -7.97
C GLU A 116 -8.98 -7.78 -7.04
N ARG A 117 -9.86 -8.79 -7.23
CA ARG A 117 -9.80 -10.07 -6.50
C ARG A 117 -8.52 -10.85 -6.83
N GLU A 118 -8.14 -10.91 -8.10
CA GLU A 118 -6.87 -11.53 -8.51
C GLU A 118 -5.67 -10.84 -7.87
N LEU A 119 -5.64 -9.50 -7.90
CA LEU A 119 -4.57 -8.70 -7.31
C LEU A 119 -4.53 -8.89 -5.78
N TYR A 120 -5.70 -8.96 -5.11
CA TYR A 120 -5.80 -9.25 -3.69
C TYR A 120 -5.26 -10.65 -3.35
N ALA A 121 -5.67 -11.68 -4.09
CA ALA A 121 -5.20 -13.04 -3.89
C ALA A 121 -3.67 -13.16 -4.08
N ARG A 122 -3.10 -12.39 -5.02
CA ARG A 122 -1.67 -12.39 -5.31
C ARG A 122 -0.84 -11.59 -4.30
N TYR A 123 -1.31 -10.42 -3.88
CA TYR A 123 -0.51 -9.45 -3.13
C TYR A 123 -0.96 -9.22 -1.69
N GLY A 124 -2.15 -9.65 -1.29
CA GLY A 124 -2.72 -9.40 0.03
C GLY A 124 -1.81 -9.83 1.17
N LYS A 125 -1.29 -11.08 1.12
CA LYS A 125 -0.32 -11.59 2.11
C LYS A 125 0.93 -10.70 2.21
N LEU A 126 1.47 -10.31 1.07
CA LEU A 126 2.70 -9.51 1.00
C LEU A 126 2.48 -8.10 1.58
N VAL A 127 1.33 -7.48 1.31
CA VAL A 127 0.95 -6.17 1.87
C VAL A 127 0.81 -6.24 3.40
N VAL A 128 0.19 -7.31 3.92
CA VAL A 128 0.08 -7.54 5.36
C VAL A 128 1.47 -7.71 5.98
N GLN A 129 2.31 -8.58 5.40
CA GLN A 129 3.65 -8.85 5.91
C GLN A 129 4.52 -7.60 5.93
N SER A 130 4.54 -6.80 4.85
CA SER A 130 5.31 -5.56 4.77
C SER A 130 4.78 -4.47 5.71
N SER A 131 3.46 -4.37 5.88
CA SER A 131 2.87 -3.43 6.85
C SER A 131 3.24 -3.78 8.28
N PHE A 132 3.20 -5.06 8.66
CA PHE A 132 3.60 -5.50 9.99
C PHE A 132 5.11 -5.42 10.20
N GLU A 133 5.92 -5.66 9.18
CA GLU A 133 7.37 -5.39 9.25
C GLU A 133 7.64 -3.94 9.61
N ALA A 134 6.94 -3.01 8.97
CA ALA A 134 7.06 -1.59 9.23
C ALA A 134 6.65 -1.20 10.67
N LEU A 135 5.60 -1.85 11.20
CA LEU A 135 5.13 -1.67 12.58
C LEU A 135 6.11 -2.27 13.60
N ILE A 136 6.70 -3.43 13.32
CA ILE A 136 7.60 -4.14 14.25
C ILE A 136 8.96 -3.46 14.31
N THR A 137 9.58 -3.20 13.15
CA THR A 137 10.90 -2.55 13.05
C THR A 137 10.87 -1.11 13.52
N GLY A 138 9.71 -0.47 13.37
CA GLY A 138 9.52 0.86 13.87
C GLY A 138 10.15 1.97 13.07
N LEU A 139 10.55 1.67 11.83
CA LEU A 139 11.13 2.61 10.88
C LEU A 139 10.18 3.76 10.51
N MET A 140 8.88 3.63 10.83
CA MET A 140 7.87 4.60 10.41
C MET A 140 7.44 5.58 11.50
N PRO A 141 7.23 6.86 11.12
CA PRO A 141 6.81 7.90 12.07
C PRO A 141 5.32 7.84 12.46
N GLN A 142 4.45 7.17 11.68
CA GLN A 142 2.99 7.19 11.91
C GLN A 142 2.31 5.83 11.64
N PRO A 143 2.19 4.95 12.66
CA PRO A 143 1.58 3.62 12.55
C PRO A 143 0.13 3.65 12.02
N ILE A 144 -0.58 4.73 12.34
CA ILE A 144 -1.98 4.93 11.96
C ILE A 144 -2.21 4.94 10.44
N ILE A 145 -1.17 5.22 9.64
CA ILE A 145 -1.24 5.19 8.19
C ILE A 145 -1.60 3.78 7.71
N HIS A 146 -1.03 2.73 8.29
CA HIS A 146 -1.32 1.34 7.90
C HIS A 146 -2.65 0.82 8.41
N GLY A 147 -3.19 1.40 9.49
CA GLY A 147 -4.36 0.84 10.18
C GLY A 147 -5.60 0.75 9.29
N LYS A 148 -5.83 1.71 8.39
CA LYS A 148 -6.98 1.67 7.47
C LYS A 148 -6.80 0.63 6.36
N LEU A 149 -5.61 0.55 5.76
CA LEU A 149 -5.27 -0.50 4.80
C LEU A 149 -5.42 -1.89 5.40
N LEU A 150 -4.86 -2.13 6.59
CA LEU A 150 -4.97 -3.43 7.28
C LEU A 150 -6.41 -3.76 7.65
N TYR A 151 -7.18 -2.76 8.12
CA TYR A 151 -8.62 -2.94 8.36
C TYR A 151 -9.37 -3.37 7.10
N TYR A 152 -9.06 -2.78 5.94
CA TYR A 152 -9.67 -3.17 4.66
C TYR A 152 -9.31 -4.60 4.26
N LEU A 153 -8.05 -5.01 4.44
CA LEU A 153 -7.62 -6.38 4.16
C LEU A 153 -8.37 -7.38 5.06
N VAL A 154 -8.47 -7.09 6.37
CA VAL A 154 -9.22 -7.91 7.34
C VAL A 154 -10.70 -7.99 6.99
N PHE A 155 -11.29 -6.87 6.53
CA PHE A 155 -12.69 -6.85 6.13
C PHE A 155 -12.96 -7.73 4.90
N ASN A 156 -12.04 -7.75 3.93
CA ASN A 156 -12.18 -8.56 2.72
C ASN A 156 -12.04 -10.07 2.98
N ASP A 157 -11.08 -10.48 3.81
CA ASP A 157 -10.85 -11.89 4.12
C ASP A 157 -10.24 -12.05 5.51
N LYS A 158 -11.11 -12.06 6.52
CA LYS A 158 -10.72 -12.12 7.92
C LYS A 158 -9.83 -13.34 8.20
N ASN A 159 -10.22 -14.51 7.68
CA ASN A 159 -9.59 -15.78 8.04
C ASN A 159 -8.16 -15.88 7.48
N ASN A 160 -7.97 -15.52 6.21
CA ASN A 160 -6.64 -15.55 5.61
C ASN A 160 -5.72 -14.48 6.21
N VAL A 161 -6.24 -13.26 6.42
CA VAL A 161 -5.45 -12.18 7.04
C VAL A 161 -5.06 -12.51 8.47
N GLU A 162 -5.92 -13.18 9.25
CA GLU A 162 -5.56 -13.67 10.58
C GLU A 162 -4.39 -14.64 10.53
N GLY A 163 -4.41 -15.61 9.62
CA GLY A 163 -3.30 -16.53 9.42
C GLY A 163 -2.00 -15.80 9.08
N TRP A 164 -2.05 -14.82 8.17
CA TRP A 164 -0.86 -14.07 7.75
C TRP A 164 -0.29 -13.17 8.85
N ILE A 165 -1.15 -12.51 9.63
CA ILE A 165 -0.74 -11.68 10.77
C ILE A 165 -0.14 -12.55 11.87
N ARG A 166 -0.76 -13.70 12.16
CA ARG A 166 -0.27 -14.66 13.15
C ARG A 166 1.13 -15.16 12.79
N GLU A 167 1.32 -15.64 11.57
CA GLU A 167 2.62 -16.06 11.02
C GLU A 167 3.68 -14.96 11.21
N LYS A 168 3.33 -13.69 10.94
CA LYS A 168 4.26 -12.56 11.03
C LYS A 168 4.60 -12.16 12.46
N ILE A 169 3.63 -12.08 13.36
CA ILE A 169 3.83 -11.63 14.75
C ILE A 169 4.50 -12.72 15.60
N GLU A 170 4.07 -13.97 15.45
CA GLU A 170 4.63 -15.09 16.23
C GLU A 170 6.13 -15.28 15.90
N GLY A 171 6.49 -15.23 14.62
CA GLY A 171 7.87 -15.34 14.16
C GLY A 171 8.75 -14.11 14.38
N ALA A 172 8.19 -12.96 14.76
CA ALA A 172 8.95 -11.73 14.97
C ALA A 172 9.52 -11.62 16.39
N ASN A 173 10.73 -11.08 16.52
CA ASN A 173 11.26 -10.67 17.82
C ASN A 173 10.77 -9.25 18.14
N ILE A 174 9.68 -9.13 18.91
CA ILE A 174 9.08 -7.85 19.29
C ILE A 174 9.48 -7.55 20.74
N PRO A 175 10.21 -6.45 21.00
CA PRO A 175 10.59 -6.08 22.36
C PRO A 175 9.38 -6.01 23.29
N LEU A 176 9.51 -6.57 24.50
CA LEU A 176 8.50 -6.52 25.57
C LEU A 176 7.20 -7.32 25.29
N MET A 177 7.13 -8.11 24.22
CA MET A 177 5.98 -8.99 23.95
C MET A 177 6.37 -10.47 23.98
N ASP A 178 5.89 -11.19 25.00
CA ASP A 178 5.99 -12.65 25.06
C ASP A 178 4.91 -13.32 24.18
N ALA A 179 4.89 -14.66 24.18
CA ALA A 179 3.95 -15.45 23.38
C ALA A 179 2.48 -15.17 23.74
N GLU A 180 2.18 -14.95 25.02
CA GLU A 180 0.82 -14.66 25.49
C GLU A 180 0.37 -13.26 25.06
N ALA A 181 1.23 -12.25 25.19
CA ALA A 181 0.97 -10.89 24.74
C ALA A 181 0.75 -10.82 23.22
N LYS A 182 1.53 -11.58 22.43
CA LYS A 182 1.34 -11.71 20.98
C LYS A 182 -0.01 -12.33 20.64
N ALA A 183 -0.37 -13.44 21.29
CA ALA A 183 -1.66 -14.10 21.07
C ALA A 183 -2.85 -13.20 21.44
N LEU A 184 -2.74 -12.47 22.56
CA LEU A 184 -3.74 -11.51 22.99
C LEU A 184 -3.89 -10.36 21.99
N CYS A 185 -2.77 -9.81 21.49
CA CYS A 185 -2.79 -8.75 20.49
C CYS A 185 -3.53 -9.17 19.22
N ILE A 186 -3.24 -10.36 18.69
CA ILE A 186 -3.94 -10.93 17.53
C ILE A 186 -5.44 -11.05 17.83
N SER A 187 -5.81 -11.66 18.96
CA SER A 187 -7.20 -11.82 19.37
C SER A 187 -7.96 -10.48 19.44
N VAL A 188 -7.33 -9.46 20.06
CA VAL A 188 -7.89 -8.11 20.16
C VAL A 188 -8.06 -7.48 18.79
N LEU A 189 -7.05 -7.55 17.91
CA LEU A 189 -7.08 -6.98 16.56
C LEU A 189 -8.27 -7.52 15.73
N PHE A 190 -8.55 -8.82 15.84
CA PHE A 190 -9.63 -9.49 15.09
C PHE A 190 -10.99 -9.47 15.80
N SER A 191 -11.07 -8.96 17.02
CA SER A 191 -12.34 -8.71 17.73
C SER A 191 -12.99 -7.37 17.33
N VAL A 192 -12.22 -6.48 16.72
CA VAL A 192 -12.64 -5.10 16.44
C VAL A 192 -13.41 -4.99 15.15
N ARG A 193 -14.54 -4.29 15.22
CA ARG A 193 -15.44 -4.05 14.08
C ARG A 193 -15.33 -2.64 13.50
N ASP A 194 -14.75 -1.70 14.24
CA ASP A 194 -14.65 -0.30 13.82
C ASP A 194 -13.22 0.10 13.47
N ASN A 195 -13.06 0.80 12.34
CA ASN A 195 -11.77 1.25 11.83
C ASN A 195 -11.01 2.15 12.84
N ARG A 196 -11.73 2.97 13.62
CA ARG A 196 -11.11 3.90 14.57
C ARG A 196 -10.39 3.15 15.69
N ARG A 197 -11.04 2.15 16.27
CA ARG A 197 -10.46 1.29 17.31
C ARG A 197 -9.39 0.37 16.73
N PHE A 198 -9.56 -0.12 15.49
CA PHE A 198 -8.53 -0.92 14.82
C PHE A 198 -7.23 -0.13 14.68
N LYS A 199 -7.31 1.13 14.23
CA LYS A 199 -6.18 2.07 14.19
C LYS A 199 -5.56 2.32 15.55
N SER A 200 -6.37 2.45 16.60
CA SER A 200 -5.87 2.60 17.97
C SER A 200 -5.03 1.40 18.38
N ILE A 201 -5.54 0.18 18.15
CA ILE A 201 -4.83 -1.06 18.51
C ILE A 201 -3.53 -1.21 17.73
N ILE A 202 -3.50 -0.88 16.44
CA ILE A 202 -2.26 -0.87 15.65
C ILE A 202 -1.23 0.11 16.25
N ASN A 203 -1.69 1.26 16.73
CA ASN A 203 -0.83 2.22 17.40
C ASN A 203 -0.37 1.72 18.78
N ASP A 204 -1.22 1.07 19.56
CA ASP A 204 -0.87 0.50 20.86
C ASP A 204 0.14 -0.65 20.71
N PHE A 205 -0.10 -1.55 19.76
CA PHE A 205 0.83 -2.62 19.35
C PHE A 205 2.22 -2.07 19.04
N ARG A 206 2.31 -1.02 18.19
CA ARG A 206 3.59 -0.40 17.85
C ARG A 206 4.35 0.09 19.09
N ASN A 207 3.62 0.64 20.05
CA ASN A 207 4.20 1.25 21.25
C ASN A 207 4.41 0.23 22.40
N GLY A 208 4.11 -1.05 22.18
CA GLY A 208 4.24 -2.11 23.18
C GLY A 208 3.31 -1.93 24.39
N LYS A 209 2.11 -1.36 24.17
CA LYS A 209 1.08 -1.14 25.20
C LYS A 209 0.04 -2.24 25.22
#